data_AF-C3Z2Z4-F1
#
_entry.id   AF-C3Z2Z4-F1
#
_cell.length_a   1.000
_cell.length_b   1.000
_cell.length_c   1.000
_cell.angle_alpha   90.00
_cell.angle_beta   90.00
_cell.angle_gamma   90.00
#
_symmetry.space_group_name_H-M   'P 1'
#
loop_
_entity.id
_entity.type
_entity.pdbx_description
1 polymer ?
#
loop_
_entity_poly.entity_id
_entity_poly.type
_entity_poly.pdbx_seq_one_letter_code
_entity_poly.pdbx_strand_id
1 'polypeptide(L)'
;DGILDEETVAQGLSNLGKAAGGTSQVFLHLTLPGYNLADISLLQDYVHLQRLEMPYNQITDLSALSCMTHLLYLDVSHNELRDLLNFDPPINLKEVDYSYNKLEAIQDLSEHTALTKLTLDNNNITEITGLSNCRQLRYLSIAHNNLQKISGLDHLKIKYLSLRGNNIKRIENLETLVLNLSGNAISSMAGLEGHNYLESVDLDDNEVSNIAEVQYLVDLRLLTDLNLMRNPIQGLPDYRLSILYKLQQLSTLDRKRAEVEEKVQAINMFNPPQEVIAAQDHIRNVVYSFLTASRVYDSTLPSIETPYPMLVLTGPQGSGKRDLALRLVQDFPDYFGYGISHTTRPPKTGEEDNKDYHFVSMERFENLIRQGKFIQTCQYAGHLYGLTMDAVEAVAKEGLACVVHMELEGVMTLKNTYFEPRYVLIIPATRQYLAERLSSREGIHQDEVTYNITRWNTYVDTNQTSPGFFDMAIDSDDLGQAYTNLRKLVMDYLGISDAAS
;
A
#
# COMPACT_ATOMS: atom_id res chain seq x y z
N ASP A 1 -32.69 -47.93 -17.89
CA ASP A 1 -33.82 -47.38 -17.10
C ASP A 1 -33.42 -46.42 -15.98
N GLY A 2 -32.17 -45.92 -15.96
CA GLY A 2 -31.71 -44.99 -14.91
C GLY A 2 -31.62 -45.61 -13.51
N ILE A 3 -31.77 -46.92 -13.39
CA ILE A 3 -31.59 -47.67 -12.14
C ILE A 3 -30.16 -48.17 -12.11
N LEU A 4 -29.47 -47.93 -11.00
CA LEU A 4 -28.12 -48.42 -10.77
C LEU A 4 -28.12 -49.94 -10.57
N ASP A 5 -27.34 -50.67 -11.38
CA ASP A 5 -27.14 -52.12 -11.27
C ASP A 5 -25.75 -52.48 -10.74
N GLU A 6 -25.60 -53.74 -10.28
CA GLU A 6 -24.35 -54.23 -9.69
C GLU A 6 -23.17 -54.23 -10.69
N GLU A 7 -23.45 -54.44 -11.98
CA GLU A 7 -22.42 -54.43 -13.01
C GLU A 7 -21.82 -53.04 -13.18
N THR A 8 -22.67 -52.01 -13.24
CA THR A 8 -22.27 -50.61 -13.32
C THR A 8 -21.49 -50.20 -12.07
N VAL A 9 -21.94 -50.60 -10.88
CA VAL A 9 -21.19 -50.33 -9.63
C VAL A 9 -19.82 -51.00 -9.68
N ALA A 10 -19.75 -52.29 -10.05
CA ALA A 10 -18.48 -53.02 -10.11
C ALA A 10 -17.47 -52.37 -11.06
N GLN A 11 -17.92 -51.76 -12.15
CA GLN A 11 -17.06 -51.02 -13.08
C GLN A 11 -16.54 -49.70 -12.50
N GLY A 12 -17.32 -49.04 -11.64
CA GLY A 12 -16.96 -47.75 -11.02
C GLY A 12 -16.18 -47.86 -9.70
N LEU A 13 -16.16 -49.03 -9.06
CA LEU A 13 -15.47 -49.24 -7.80
C LEU A 13 -13.95 -49.20 -7.96
N SER A 14 -13.28 -48.50 -7.05
CA SER A 14 -11.83 -48.39 -7.02
C SER A 14 -11.29 -48.19 -5.61
N ASN A 15 -9.95 -48.15 -5.50
CA ASN A 15 -9.21 -47.98 -4.25
C ASN A 15 -9.53 -49.04 -3.19
N LEU A 16 -8.87 -50.21 -3.30
CA LEU A 16 -9.00 -51.28 -2.33
C LEU A 16 -8.30 -50.89 -1.02
N GLY A 17 -9.05 -50.89 0.08
CA GLY A 17 -8.55 -50.58 1.41
C GLY A 17 -9.21 -51.43 2.48
N LYS A 18 -8.88 -51.14 3.75
CA LYS A 18 -9.48 -51.85 4.88
C LYS A 18 -10.82 -51.23 5.25
N ALA A 19 -11.81 -52.08 5.55
CA ALA A 19 -13.04 -51.65 6.19
C ALA A 19 -12.74 -50.99 7.56
N ALA A 20 -13.67 -50.20 8.09
CA ALA A 20 -13.48 -49.48 9.34
C ALA A 20 -13.13 -50.40 10.54
N GLY A 21 -13.62 -51.64 10.55
CA GLY A 21 -13.26 -52.67 11.54
C GLY A 21 -11.87 -53.30 11.35
N GLY A 22 -11.17 -53.00 10.25
CA GLY A 22 -9.81 -53.45 9.94
C GLY A 22 -9.67 -54.90 9.48
N THR A 23 -10.75 -55.67 9.44
CA THR A 23 -10.75 -57.14 9.24
C THR A 23 -11.02 -57.59 7.81
N SER A 24 -11.59 -56.74 6.95
CA SER A 24 -11.92 -57.04 5.56
C SER A 24 -11.34 -56.00 4.59
N GLN A 25 -11.10 -56.42 3.36
CA GLN A 25 -10.77 -55.53 2.24
C GLN A 25 -12.06 -55.11 1.54
N VAL A 26 -12.21 -53.81 1.30
CA VAL A 26 -13.37 -53.20 0.67
C VAL A 26 -12.91 -52.11 -0.29
N PHE A 27 -13.69 -51.84 -1.32
CA PHE A 27 -13.48 -50.67 -2.17
C PHE A 27 -13.93 -49.42 -1.43
N LEU A 28 -13.12 -48.37 -1.49
CA LEU A 28 -13.37 -47.12 -0.77
C LEU A 28 -13.91 -46.02 -1.68
N HIS A 29 -13.72 -46.15 -3.00
CA HIS A 29 -14.10 -45.13 -3.97
C HIS A 29 -15.10 -45.69 -4.99
N LEU A 30 -16.05 -44.86 -5.41
CA LEU A 30 -16.98 -45.15 -6.49
C LEU A 30 -17.12 -43.91 -7.39
N THR A 31 -16.88 -44.09 -8.69
CA THR A 31 -17.00 -43.02 -9.70
C THR A 31 -17.91 -43.47 -10.85
N LEU A 32 -19.04 -42.78 -11.02
CA LEU A 32 -20.10 -43.11 -11.99
C LEU A 32 -20.61 -41.87 -12.75
N PRO A 33 -19.79 -41.23 -13.61
CA PRO A 33 -20.20 -40.03 -14.34
C PRO A 33 -21.03 -40.37 -15.58
N GLY A 34 -22.13 -39.66 -15.82
CA GLY A 34 -22.78 -39.68 -17.14
C GLY A 34 -23.62 -40.92 -17.48
N TYR A 35 -24.09 -41.68 -16.49
CA TYR A 35 -24.84 -42.92 -16.70
C TYR A 35 -26.37 -42.71 -16.82
N ASN A 36 -26.84 -41.46 -16.75
CA ASN A 36 -28.27 -41.11 -16.68
C ASN A 36 -28.99 -41.79 -15.50
N LEU A 37 -28.30 -41.91 -14.36
CA LEU A 37 -28.85 -42.56 -13.15
C LEU A 37 -29.86 -41.64 -12.48
N ALA A 38 -31.01 -42.19 -12.10
CA ALA A 38 -32.04 -41.54 -11.31
C ALA A 38 -32.28 -42.26 -9.98
N ASP A 39 -32.19 -43.60 -9.97
CA ASP A 39 -32.33 -44.44 -8.78
C ASP A 39 -30.98 -45.07 -8.39
N ILE A 40 -30.50 -44.68 -7.21
CA ILE A 40 -29.23 -45.12 -6.62
C ILE A 40 -29.43 -45.95 -5.35
N SER A 41 -30.64 -46.51 -5.14
CA SER A 41 -30.99 -47.25 -3.92
C SER A 41 -30.05 -48.41 -3.61
N LEU A 42 -29.44 -49.02 -4.64
CA LEU A 42 -28.44 -50.08 -4.51
C LEU A 42 -27.21 -49.66 -3.68
N LEU A 43 -26.93 -48.35 -3.58
CA LEU A 43 -25.79 -47.84 -2.82
C LEU A 43 -25.90 -48.03 -1.30
N GLN A 44 -27.08 -48.36 -0.77
CA GLN A 44 -27.28 -48.62 0.66
C GLN A 44 -26.38 -49.75 1.19
N ASP A 45 -25.99 -50.70 0.33
CA ASP A 45 -25.14 -51.84 0.70
C ASP A 45 -23.63 -51.47 0.76
N TYR A 46 -23.23 -50.30 0.26
CA TYR A 46 -21.83 -49.88 0.11
C TYR A 46 -21.37 -48.93 1.25
N VAL A 47 -21.59 -49.36 2.49
CA VAL A 47 -21.41 -48.54 3.72
C VAL A 47 -19.99 -48.05 4.00
N HIS A 48 -18.97 -48.63 3.35
CA HIS A 48 -17.56 -48.32 3.59
C HIS A 48 -16.96 -47.31 2.62
N LEU A 49 -17.75 -46.80 1.66
CA LEU A 49 -17.28 -45.78 0.72
C LEU A 49 -16.86 -44.50 1.45
N GLN A 50 -15.71 -43.98 1.05
CA GLN A 50 -15.12 -42.73 1.53
C GLN A 50 -15.18 -41.62 0.47
N ARG A 51 -15.22 -42.00 -0.81
CA ARG A 51 -15.29 -41.08 -1.95
C ARG A 51 -16.37 -41.54 -2.91
N LEU A 52 -17.37 -40.70 -3.14
CA LEU A 52 -18.45 -40.96 -4.09
C LEU A 52 -18.52 -39.82 -5.11
N GLU A 53 -18.42 -40.17 -6.39
CA GLU A 53 -18.51 -39.25 -7.53
C GLU A 53 -19.60 -39.75 -8.48
N MET A 54 -20.68 -39.00 -8.62
CA MET A 54 -21.78 -39.32 -9.54
C MET A 54 -22.22 -38.11 -10.38
N PRO A 55 -21.30 -37.37 -11.02
CA PRO A 55 -21.69 -36.18 -11.75
C PRO A 55 -22.40 -36.52 -13.07
N TYR A 56 -23.16 -35.57 -13.62
CA TYR A 56 -23.86 -35.72 -14.91
C TYR A 56 -24.87 -36.88 -14.93
N ASN A 57 -25.67 -36.99 -13.88
CA ASN A 57 -26.77 -37.96 -13.79
C ASN A 57 -28.12 -37.22 -13.65
N GLN A 58 -29.17 -37.95 -13.31
CA GLN A 58 -30.55 -37.45 -13.16
C GLN A 58 -31.05 -37.70 -11.72
N ILE A 59 -30.13 -37.68 -10.75
CA ILE A 59 -30.42 -38.03 -9.36
C ILE A 59 -31.23 -36.91 -8.72
N THR A 60 -32.31 -37.28 -8.03
CA THR A 60 -33.18 -36.37 -7.26
C THR A 60 -33.23 -36.70 -5.77
N ASP A 61 -32.81 -37.92 -5.40
CA ASP A 61 -32.84 -38.42 -4.03
C ASP A 61 -31.48 -39.03 -3.64
N LEU A 62 -30.93 -38.58 -2.51
CA LEU A 62 -29.69 -39.10 -1.92
C LEU A 62 -29.94 -39.92 -0.66
N SER A 63 -31.19 -40.24 -0.31
CA SER A 63 -31.53 -40.98 0.91
C SER A 63 -30.72 -42.29 1.08
N ALA A 64 -30.37 -42.95 -0.04
CA ALA A 64 -29.53 -44.14 -0.10
C ALA A 64 -28.13 -43.95 0.51
N LEU A 65 -27.62 -42.71 0.56
CA LEU A 65 -26.31 -42.37 1.11
C LEU A 65 -26.28 -42.30 2.65
N SER A 66 -27.45 -42.32 3.32
CA SER A 66 -27.54 -42.23 4.79
C SER A 66 -26.79 -43.36 5.52
N CYS A 67 -26.61 -44.51 4.86
CA CYS A 67 -25.86 -45.64 5.41
C CYS A 67 -24.32 -45.48 5.32
N MET A 68 -23.82 -44.49 4.59
CA MET A 68 -22.39 -44.30 4.33
C MET A 68 -21.70 -43.48 5.43
N THR A 69 -21.53 -44.07 6.61
CA THR A 69 -20.97 -43.39 7.80
C THR A 69 -19.51 -42.95 7.68
N HIS A 70 -18.81 -43.38 6.62
CA HIS A 70 -17.39 -43.11 6.40
C HIS A 70 -17.12 -42.16 5.23
N LEU A 71 -18.15 -41.57 4.63
CA LEU A 71 -18.01 -40.69 3.48
C LEU A 71 -17.22 -39.42 3.87
N LEU A 72 -16.19 -39.11 3.09
CA LEU A 72 -15.32 -37.94 3.25
C LEU A 72 -15.44 -36.96 2.09
N TYR A 73 -15.70 -37.48 0.89
CA TYR A 73 -15.84 -36.72 -0.35
C TYR A 73 -17.11 -37.14 -1.08
N LEU A 74 -17.91 -36.15 -1.47
CA LEU A 74 -19.12 -36.34 -2.27
C LEU A 74 -19.15 -35.36 -3.44
N ASP A 75 -19.25 -35.87 -4.66
CA ASP A 75 -19.55 -35.08 -5.86
C ASP A 75 -20.83 -35.60 -6.49
N VAL A 76 -21.87 -34.78 -6.41
CA VAL A 76 -23.19 -34.99 -7.01
C VAL A 76 -23.54 -33.83 -7.95
N SER A 77 -22.51 -33.22 -8.54
CA SER A 77 -22.69 -32.11 -9.47
C SER A 77 -23.45 -32.54 -10.73
N HIS A 78 -24.10 -31.60 -11.43
CA HIS A 78 -24.85 -31.88 -12.66
C HIS A 78 -25.92 -32.99 -12.45
N ASN A 79 -26.80 -32.79 -11.48
CA ASN A 79 -27.93 -33.65 -11.16
C ASN A 79 -29.22 -32.80 -11.05
N GLU A 80 -30.30 -33.37 -10.49
CA GLU A 80 -31.60 -32.72 -10.37
C GLU A 80 -32.03 -32.47 -8.91
N LEU A 81 -31.06 -32.36 -8.01
CA LEU A 81 -31.28 -32.24 -6.56
C LEU A 81 -31.90 -30.88 -6.20
N ARG A 82 -32.89 -30.91 -5.30
CA ARG A 82 -33.56 -29.71 -4.75
C ARG A 82 -33.22 -29.45 -3.29
N ASP A 83 -32.85 -30.50 -2.58
CA ASP A 83 -32.53 -30.47 -1.16
C ASP A 83 -31.07 -30.89 -0.94
N LEU A 84 -30.36 -30.17 -0.07
CA LEU A 84 -28.97 -30.48 0.27
C LEU A 84 -28.88 -31.62 1.30
N LEU A 85 -29.82 -31.69 2.25
CA LEU A 85 -29.91 -32.73 3.29
C LEU A 85 -31.19 -33.55 3.16
N ASN A 86 -31.42 -34.18 2.01
CA ASN A 86 -32.41 -35.27 1.87
C ASN A 86 -31.86 -36.63 2.36
N PHE A 87 -30.68 -36.63 2.98
CA PHE A 87 -30.05 -37.74 3.68
C PHE A 87 -29.35 -37.21 4.93
N ASP A 88 -28.86 -38.12 5.80
CA ASP A 88 -28.10 -37.77 6.99
C ASP A 88 -26.57 -37.89 6.72
N PRO A 89 -25.90 -36.84 6.19
CA PRO A 89 -24.48 -36.92 5.88
C PRO A 89 -23.62 -37.12 7.12
N PRO A 90 -22.54 -37.91 7.03
CA PRO A 90 -21.68 -38.17 8.17
C PRO A 90 -20.94 -36.90 8.61
N ILE A 91 -20.76 -36.76 9.93
CA ILE A 91 -20.08 -35.63 10.57
C ILE A 91 -18.63 -35.39 10.08
N ASN A 92 -18.02 -36.40 9.47
CA ASN A 92 -16.63 -36.37 8.97
C ASN A 92 -16.51 -35.95 7.51
N LEU A 93 -17.62 -35.60 6.85
CA LEU A 93 -17.62 -35.14 5.46
C LEU A 93 -16.76 -33.87 5.31
N LYS A 94 -15.81 -33.88 4.38
CA LYS A 94 -14.79 -32.82 4.22
C LYS A 94 -14.98 -31.99 2.96
N GLU A 95 -15.31 -32.64 1.87
CA GLU A 95 -15.41 -32.00 0.56
C GLU A 95 -16.69 -32.41 -0.14
N VAL A 96 -17.43 -31.41 -0.61
CA VAL A 96 -18.74 -31.62 -1.19
C VAL A 96 -18.94 -30.72 -2.40
N ASP A 97 -19.38 -31.31 -3.51
CA ASP A 97 -19.78 -30.60 -4.72
C ASP A 97 -21.25 -30.90 -5.09
N TYR A 98 -22.07 -29.85 -5.00
CA TYR A 98 -23.49 -29.83 -5.38
C TYR A 98 -23.74 -28.90 -6.59
N SER A 99 -22.70 -28.55 -7.34
CA SER A 99 -22.84 -27.61 -8.45
C SER A 99 -23.79 -28.12 -9.54
N TYR A 100 -24.42 -27.22 -10.29
CA TYR A 100 -25.34 -27.57 -11.37
C TYR A 100 -26.49 -28.49 -10.93
N ASN A 101 -27.18 -28.08 -9.86
CA ASN A 101 -28.40 -28.72 -9.38
C ASN A 101 -29.54 -27.68 -9.35
N LYS A 102 -30.60 -27.93 -8.57
CA LYS A 102 -31.78 -27.08 -8.45
C LYS A 102 -32.00 -26.62 -6.99
N LEU A 103 -30.92 -26.49 -6.21
CA LEU A 103 -30.99 -26.13 -4.79
C LEU A 103 -31.47 -24.68 -4.61
N GLU A 104 -32.43 -24.45 -3.72
CA GLU A 104 -32.91 -23.10 -3.38
C GLU A 104 -32.35 -22.58 -2.04
N ALA A 105 -31.81 -23.47 -1.20
CA ALA A 105 -31.22 -23.15 0.10
C ALA A 105 -30.10 -24.14 0.49
N ILE A 106 -29.15 -23.69 1.33
CA ILE A 106 -28.02 -24.50 1.82
C ILE A 106 -28.44 -25.49 2.92
N GLN A 107 -29.58 -25.25 3.58
CA GLN A 107 -30.02 -25.98 4.79
C GLN A 107 -28.99 -25.90 5.93
N ASP A 108 -29.30 -26.42 7.11
CA ASP A 108 -28.42 -26.28 8.28
C ASP A 108 -27.31 -27.34 8.28
N LEU A 109 -26.07 -26.91 8.00
CA LEU A 109 -24.86 -27.75 8.01
C LEU A 109 -24.06 -27.60 9.31
N SER A 110 -24.71 -27.14 10.38
CA SER A 110 -24.05 -26.84 11.65
C SER A 110 -23.35 -28.04 12.31
N GLU A 111 -23.79 -29.26 12.03
CA GLU A 111 -23.20 -30.51 12.53
C GLU A 111 -21.93 -30.93 11.75
N HIS A 112 -21.72 -30.43 10.53
CA HIS A 112 -20.62 -30.81 9.63
C HIS A 112 -19.36 -29.97 9.88
N THR A 113 -18.86 -30.02 11.11
CA THR A 113 -17.71 -29.21 11.56
C THR A 113 -16.38 -29.55 10.85
N ALA A 114 -16.29 -30.71 10.22
CA ALA A 114 -15.11 -31.17 9.47
C ALA A 114 -15.05 -30.65 8.02
N LEU A 115 -16.13 -29.99 7.53
CA LEU A 115 -16.23 -29.53 6.15
C LEU A 115 -15.14 -28.48 5.85
N THR A 116 -14.31 -28.76 4.85
CA THR A 116 -13.21 -27.88 4.40
C THR A 116 -13.49 -27.22 3.06
N LYS A 117 -14.28 -27.87 2.19
CA LYS A 117 -14.60 -27.42 0.84
C LYS A 117 -16.09 -27.65 0.52
N LEU A 118 -16.77 -26.59 0.10
CA LEU A 118 -18.16 -26.64 -0.35
C LEU A 118 -18.32 -25.89 -1.67
N THR A 119 -18.81 -26.59 -2.69
CA THR A 119 -19.14 -26.01 -4.01
C THR A 119 -20.65 -26.12 -4.25
N LEU A 120 -21.30 -25.00 -4.53
CA LEU A 120 -22.74 -24.86 -4.72
C LEU A 120 -23.07 -24.07 -6.01
N ASP A 121 -22.13 -24.03 -6.95
CA ASP A 121 -22.23 -23.20 -8.15
C ASP A 121 -23.43 -23.59 -9.03
N ASN A 122 -24.01 -22.64 -9.77
CA ASN A 122 -25.11 -22.91 -10.71
C ASN A 122 -26.30 -23.61 -10.03
N ASN A 123 -26.82 -22.98 -8.98
CA ASN A 123 -28.04 -23.37 -8.28
C ASN A 123 -28.99 -22.16 -8.21
N ASN A 124 -30.07 -22.26 -7.43
CA ASN A 124 -31.06 -21.20 -7.24
C ASN A 124 -31.01 -20.57 -5.83
N ILE A 125 -29.87 -20.64 -5.14
CA ILE A 125 -29.72 -20.21 -3.75
C ILE A 125 -29.88 -18.70 -3.62
N THR A 126 -30.69 -18.26 -2.67
CA THR A 126 -31.01 -16.83 -2.45
C THR A 126 -30.39 -16.23 -1.19
N GLU A 127 -30.01 -17.06 -0.22
CA GLU A 127 -29.36 -16.63 1.02
C GLU A 127 -28.31 -17.64 1.50
N ILE A 128 -27.22 -17.11 2.06
CA ILE A 128 -26.18 -17.90 2.73
C ILE A 128 -26.61 -18.08 4.19
N THR A 129 -27.03 -19.29 4.55
CA THR A 129 -27.42 -19.69 5.91
C THR A 129 -26.86 -21.08 6.23
N GLY A 130 -26.90 -21.49 7.50
CA GLY A 130 -26.55 -22.87 7.91
C GLY A 130 -25.04 -23.19 7.95
N LEU A 131 -24.15 -22.22 7.70
CA LEU A 131 -22.70 -22.43 7.67
C LEU A 131 -21.96 -22.00 8.95
N SER A 132 -22.66 -21.47 9.95
CA SER A 132 -22.06 -20.79 11.11
C SER A 132 -21.07 -21.64 11.92
N ASN A 133 -21.28 -22.95 12.00
CA ASN A 133 -20.42 -23.88 12.74
C ASN A 133 -19.38 -24.61 11.86
N CYS A 134 -19.31 -24.36 10.55
CA CYS A 134 -18.35 -24.97 9.64
C CYS A 134 -16.95 -24.32 9.77
N ARG A 135 -16.36 -24.35 10.97
CA ARG A 135 -15.12 -23.61 11.33
C ARG A 135 -13.89 -24.03 10.53
N GLN A 136 -13.90 -25.21 9.92
CA GLN A 136 -12.83 -25.70 9.06
C GLN A 136 -13.00 -25.33 7.59
N LEU A 137 -14.10 -24.67 7.20
CA LEU A 137 -14.35 -24.28 5.83
C LEU A 137 -13.27 -23.29 5.37
N ARG A 138 -12.57 -23.64 4.29
CA ARG A 138 -11.51 -22.81 3.67
C ARG A 138 -11.85 -22.47 2.23
N TYR A 139 -12.67 -23.26 1.57
CA TYR A 139 -13.11 -23.03 0.20
C TYR A 139 -14.63 -23.05 0.15
N LEU A 140 -15.21 -21.94 -0.28
CA LEU A 140 -16.64 -21.81 -0.53
C LEU A 140 -16.86 -21.18 -1.90
N SER A 141 -17.59 -21.88 -2.76
CA SER A 141 -18.04 -21.34 -4.04
C SER A 141 -19.57 -21.45 -4.12
N ILE A 142 -20.22 -20.31 -4.34
CA ILE A 142 -21.67 -20.18 -4.57
C ILE A 142 -21.85 -19.29 -5.81
N ALA A 143 -21.10 -19.60 -6.86
CA ALA A 143 -21.15 -18.83 -8.10
C ALA A 143 -22.46 -19.11 -8.86
N HIS A 144 -22.91 -18.17 -9.68
CA HIS A 144 -24.09 -18.32 -10.54
C HIS A 144 -25.33 -18.79 -9.75
N ASN A 145 -25.69 -18.00 -8.74
CA ASN A 145 -26.86 -18.19 -7.88
C ASN A 145 -27.66 -16.86 -7.82
N ASN A 146 -28.64 -16.77 -6.92
CA ASN A 146 -29.55 -15.63 -6.81
C ASN A 146 -29.31 -14.79 -5.54
N LEU A 147 -28.07 -14.78 -5.01
CA LEU A 147 -27.74 -14.05 -3.79
C LEU A 147 -27.84 -12.52 -4.00
N GLN A 148 -28.43 -11.81 -3.04
CA GLN A 148 -28.53 -10.34 -3.06
C GLN A 148 -27.63 -9.63 -2.04
N LYS A 149 -27.21 -10.36 -0.99
CA LYS A 149 -26.42 -9.86 0.13
C LYS A 149 -25.42 -10.93 0.58
N ILE A 150 -24.37 -10.49 1.27
CA ILE A 150 -23.39 -11.36 1.90
C ILE A 150 -23.74 -11.45 3.39
N SER A 151 -24.15 -12.64 3.86
CA SER A 151 -24.53 -12.86 5.26
C SER A 151 -24.11 -14.24 5.74
N GLY A 152 -24.04 -14.44 7.06
CA GLY A 152 -23.80 -15.77 7.63
C GLY A 152 -22.36 -16.28 7.49
N LEU A 153 -21.40 -15.38 7.20
CA LEU A 153 -19.98 -15.70 7.03
C LEU A 153 -19.09 -15.09 8.13
N ASP A 154 -19.65 -14.35 9.08
CA ASP A 154 -18.98 -13.46 10.05
C ASP A 154 -17.92 -14.11 10.96
N HIS A 155 -17.86 -15.45 10.99
CA HIS A 155 -16.95 -16.22 11.85
C HIS A 155 -16.14 -17.28 11.09
N LEU A 156 -16.25 -17.28 9.76
CA LEU A 156 -15.62 -18.27 8.91
C LEU A 156 -14.35 -17.69 8.29
N LYS A 157 -13.22 -18.34 8.58
CA LYS A 157 -11.90 -18.00 8.03
C LYS A 157 -11.72 -18.64 6.66
N ILE A 158 -12.55 -18.23 5.72
CA ILE A 158 -12.53 -18.72 4.35
C ILE A 158 -11.25 -18.22 3.68
N LYS A 159 -10.54 -19.09 2.96
CA LYS A 159 -9.36 -18.67 2.18
C LYS A 159 -9.76 -18.28 0.75
N TYR A 160 -10.70 -19.02 0.18
CA TYR A 160 -11.20 -18.78 -1.15
C TYR A 160 -12.71 -18.68 -1.12
N LEU A 161 -13.23 -17.50 -1.44
CA LEU A 161 -14.65 -17.22 -1.53
C LEU A 161 -15.00 -16.77 -2.95
N SER A 162 -15.84 -17.55 -3.63
CA SER A 162 -16.40 -17.19 -4.93
C SER A 162 -17.90 -16.98 -4.82
N LEU A 163 -18.33 -15.75 -5.11
CA LEU A 163 -19.72 -15.29 -5.19
C LEU A 163 -20.01 -14.72 -6.59
N ARG A 164 -19.25 -15.16 -7.59
CA ARG A 164 -19.36 -14.71 -8.98
C ARG A 164 -20.76 -14.92 -9.53
N GLY A 165 -21.29 -14.00 -10.34
CA GLY A 165 -22.54 -14.22 -11.08
C GLY A 165 -23.78 -14.25 -10.17
N ASN A 166 -23.84 -13.38 -9.17
CA ASN A 166 -24.98 -13.19 -8.28
C ASN A 166 -25.57 -11.77 -8.47
N ASN A 167 -26.46 -11.34 -7.56
CA ASN A 167 -27.10 -10.02 -7.58
C ASN A 167 -26.65 -9.15 -6.39
N ILE A 168 -25.41 -9.33 -5.92
CA ILE A 168 -24.87 -8.65 -4.74
C ILE A 168 -24.59 -7.18 -5.07
N LYS A 169 -24.96 -6.27 -4.17
CA LYS A 169 -24.77 -4.82 -4.34
C LYS A 169 -23.76 -4.19 -3.38
N ARG A 170 -23.52 -4.84 -2.25
CA ARG A 170 -22.65 -4.34 -1.17
C ARG A 170 -21.74 -5.45 -0.70
N ILE A 171 -20.53 -5.06 -0.32
CA ILE A 171 -19.56 -5.93 0.31
C ILE A 171 -19.70 -5.74 1.81
N GLU A 172 -19.83 -6.83 2.56
CA GLU A 172 -19.96 -6.81 4.02
C GLU A 172 -19.62 -8.20 4.58
N ASN A 173 -19.22 -8.27 5.86
CA ASN A 173 -19.12 -9.52 6.62
C ASN A 173 -18.12 -10.55 6.06
N LEU A 174 -16.90 -10.11 5.69
CA LEU A 174 -15.89 -11.00 5.12
C LEU A 174 -14.64 -11.10 6.00
N GLU A 175 -14.08 -12.31 6.10
CA GLU A 175 -12.71 -12.55 6.52
C GLU A 175 -12.10 -13.55 5.52
N THR A 176 -11.70 -13.06 4.35
CA THR A 176 -11.16 -13.90 3.27
C THR A 176 -9.83 -13.43 2.72
N LEU A 177 -9.08 -14.39 2.15
CA LEU A 177 -7.78 -14.17 1.49
C LEU A 177 -7.96 -13.86 0.01
N VAL A 178 -8.81 -14.63 -0.69
CA VAL A 178 -9.14 -14.48 -2.11
C VAL A 178 -10.65 -14.34 -2.27
N LEU A 179 -11.07 -13.28 -2.95
CA LEU A 179 -12.47 -12.91 -3.12
C LEU A 179 -12.81 -12.73 -4.60
N ASN A 180 -13.76 -13.52 -5.09
CA ASN A 180 -14.32 -13.35 -6.43
C ASN A 180 -15.77 -12.89 -6.35
N LEU A 181 -16.01 -11.65 -6.76
CA LEU A 181 -17.31 -10.98 -6.84
C LEU A 181 -17.66 -10.59 -8.29
N SER A 182 -17.03 -11.21 -9.28
CA SER A 182 -17.26 -10.88 -10.69
C SER A 182 -18.72 -11.11 -11.10
N GLY A 183 -19.29 -10.28 -11.98
CA GLY A 183 -20.65 -10.46 -12.49
C GLY A 183 -21.71 -10.24 -11.41
N ASN A 184 -21.59 -9.15 -10.65
CA ASN A 184 -22.55 -8.72 -9.64
C ASN A 184 -23.01 -7.28 -9.96
N ALA A 185 -23.73 -6.63 -9.04
CA ALA A 185 -24.22 -5.25 -9.17
C ALA A 185 -23.53 -4.31 -8.15
N ILE A 186 -22.23 -4.52 -7.91
CA ILE A 186 -21.48 -3.76 -6.90
C ILE A 186 -21.05 -2.43 -7.50
N SER A 187 -21.53 -1.33 -6.90
CA SER A 187 -21.14 0.03 -7.28
C SER A 187 -20.15 0.68 -6.30
N SER A 188 -20.03 0.12 -5.09
CA SER A 188 -19.13 0.62 -4.06
C SER A 188 -18.26 -0.48 -3.47
N MET A 189 -16.98 -0.16 -3.24
CA MET A 189 -16.00 -1.05 -2.62
C MET A 189 -15.97 -0.92 -1.08
N ALA A 190 -16.88 -0.12 -0.52
CA ALA A 190 -17.08 -0.05 0.92
C ALA A 190 -17.44 -1.43 1.49
N GLY A 191 -16.92 -1.72 2.66
CA GLY A 191 -16.93 -3.03 3.32
C GLY A 191 -15.67 -3.86 3.08
N LEU A 192 -14.71 -3.40 2.27
CA LEU A 192 -13.39 -4.03 2.14
C LEU A 192 -12.34 -3.42 3.09
N GLU A 193 -12.63 -2.29 3.71
CA GLU A 193 -11.73 -1.64 4.66
C GLU A 193 -11.40 -2.59 5.82
N GLY A 194 -10.17 -2.57 6.32
CA GLY A 194 -9.74 -3.39 7.47
C GLY A 194 -9.52 -4.88 7.17
N HIS A 195 -9.75 -5.35 5.94
CA HIS A 195 -9.49 -6.74 5.53
C HIS A 195 -7.99 -6.97 5.25
N ASN A 196 -7.16 -6.83 6.29
CA ASN A 196 -5.70 -6.74 6.18
C ASN A 196 -5.02 -7.98 5.56
N TYR A 197 -5.73 -9.11 5.48
CA TYR A 197 -5.24 -10.35 4.89
C TYR A 197 -5.69 -10.55 3.44
N LEU A 198 -6.46 -9.66 2.85
CA LEU A 198 -6.96 -9.83 1.49
C LEU A 198 -5.81 -9.69 0.48
N GLU A 199 -5.56 -10.74 -0.30
CA GLU A 199 -4.50 -10.80 -1.31
C GLU A 199 -5.04 -10.49 -2.71
N SER A 200 -6.26 -10.97 -3.02
CA SER A 200 -6.83 -10.85 -4.35
C SER A 200 -8.32 -10.55 -4.33
N VAL A 201 -8.73 -9.59 -5.17
CA VAL A 201 -10.12 -9.18 -5.37
C VAL A 201 -10.45 -9.14 -6.86
N ASP A 202 -11.41 -9.98 -7.26
CA ASP A 202 -11.99 -9.93 -8.60
C ASP A 202 -13.38 -9.27 -8.56
N LEU A 203 -13.47 -8.06 -9.11
CA LEU A 203 -14.69 -7.26 -9.27
C LEU A 203 -15.06 -7.09 -10.75
N ASP A 204 -14.55 -7.94 -11.64
CA ASP A 204 -14.84 -7.87 -13.07
C ASP A 204 -16.34 -7.94 -13.36
N ASP A 205 -16.87 -7.08 -14.23
CA ASP A 205 -18.30 -7.03 -14.58
C ASP A 205 -19.18 -6.63 -13.39
N ASN A 206 -19.00 -5.38 -12.95
CA ASN A 206 -19.76 -4.74 -11.88
C ASN A 206 -20.05 -3.26 -12.24
N GLU A 207 -20.55 -2.48 -11.29
CA GLU A 207 -21.04 -1.11 -11.50
C GLU A 207 -20.12 -0.02 -10.89
N VAL A 208 -18.86 -0.34 -10.59
CA VAL A 208 -17.90 0.62 -10.02
C VAL A 208 -17.59 1.70 -11.05
N SER A 209 -17.90 2.95 -10.74
CA SER A 209 -17.78 4.07 -11.70
C SER A 209 -16.85 5.19 -11.26
N ASN A 210 -16.61 5.32 -9.95
CA ASN A 210 -15.88 6.45 -9.39
C ASN A 210 -14.50 6.03 -8.87
N ILE A 211 -13.47 6.77 -9.25
CA ILE A 211 -12.09 6.58 -8.75
C ILE A 211 -11.97 6.80 -7.24
N ALA A 212 -12.91 7.53 -6.64
CA ALA A 212 -12.95 7.73 -5.21
C ALA A 212 -12.98 6.40 -4.46
N GLU A 213 -13.73 5.40 -4.95
CA GLU A 213 -13.93 4.06 -4.35
C GLU A 213 -12.64 3.27 -4.06
N VAL A 214 -11.53 3.68 -4.66
CA VAL A 214 -10.22 3.10 -4.42
C VAL A 214 -9.71 3.42 -3.00
N GLN A 215 -10.22 4.47 -2.36
CA GLN A 215 -9.87 4.86 -0.98
C GLN A 215 -10.07 3.71 0.02
N TYR A 216 -11.07 2.86 -0.19
CA TYR A 216 -11.37 1.70 0.65
C TYR A 216 -10.32 0.58 0.55
N LEU A 217 -9.46 0.62 -0.47
CA LEU A 217 -8.41 -0.38 -0.72
C LEU A 217 -7.02 0.10 -0.30
N VAL A 218 -6.83 1.39 -0.01
CA VAL A 218 -5.49 1.98 0.21
C VAL A 218 -4.75 1.33 1.37
N ASP A 219 -5.46 1.03 2.46
CA ASP A 219 -4.86 0.43 3.67
C ASP A 219 -4.65 -1.09 3.56
N LEU A 220 -5.12 -1.73 2.49
CA LEU A 220 -4.98 -3.19 2.27
C LEU A 220 -3.57 -3.51 1.77
N ARG A 221 -2.63 -3.62 2.71
CA ARG A 221 -1.19 -3.78 2.42
C ARG A 221 -0.82 -5.10 1.74
N LEU A 222 -1.63 -6.14 1.92
CA LEU A 222 -1.41 -7.46 1.32
C LEU A 222 -2.14 -7.63 -0.03
N LEU A 223 -2.95 -6.66 -0.45
CA LEU A 223 -3.66 -6.73 -1.73
C LEU A 223 -2.67 -6.60 -2.88
N THR A 224 -2.44 -7.69 -3.60
CA THR A 224 -1.51 -7.74 -4.75
C THR A 224 -2.24 -7.80 -6.08
N ASP A 225 -3.47 -8.32 -6.11
CA ASP A 225 -4.18 -8.61 -7.35
C ASP A 225 -5.58 -7.99 -7.32
N LEU A 226 -5.81 -7.00 -8.18
CA LEU A 226 -7.10 -6.32 -8.33
C LEU A 226 -7.59 -6.44 -9.77
N ASN A 227 -8.84 -6.86 -9.96
CA ASN A 227 -9.48 -6.89 -11.27
C ASN A 227 -10.77 -6.06 -11.24
N LEU A 228 -10.79 -4.98 -12.00
CA LEU A 228 -11.90 -4.04 -12.17
C LEU A 228 -12.36 -4.00 -13.64
N MET A 229 -12.01 -5.02 -14.43
CA MET A 229 -12.44 -5.10 -15.82
C MET A 229 -13.97 -5.01 -15.96
N ARG A 230 -14.44 -4.48 -17.10
CA ARG A 230 -15.89 -4.40 -17.40
C ARG A 230 -16.69 -3.62 -16.34
N ASN A 231 -16.05 -2.66 -15.67
CA ASN A 231 -16.69 -1.67 -14.82
C ASN A 231 -16.64 -0.29 -15.50
N PRO A 232 -17.63 0.60 -15.27
CA PRO A 232 -17.61 1.96 -15.83
C PRO A 232 -16.35 2.77 -15.51
N ILE A 233 -15.68 2.50 -14.38
CA ILE A 233 -14.43 3.14 -13.96
C ILE A 233 -13.31 3.01 -15.00
N GLN A 234 -13.30 1.96 -15.83
CA GLN A 234 -12.29 1.77 -16.88
C GLN A 234 -12.38 2.82 -18.00
N GLY A 235 -13.53 3.50 -18.12
CA GLY A 235 -13.71 4.59 -19.09
C GLY A 235 -13.08 5.92 -18.66
N LEU A 236 -12.58 6.02 -17.43
CA LEU A 236 -11.96 7.25 -16.93
C LEU A 236 -10.59 7.49 -17.61
N PRO A 237 -10.23 8.77 -17.87
CA PRO A 237 -8.90 9.11 -18.37
C PRO A 237 -7.84 8.68 -17.37
N ASP A 238 -6.73 8.14 -17.88
CA ASP A 238 -5.59 7.69 -17.08
C ASP A 238 -5.96 6.71 -15.96
N TYR A 239 -7.08 5.97 -16.12
CA TYR A 239 -7.62 5.05 -15.12
C TYR A 239 -6.54 4.15 -14.53
N ARG A 240 -5.79 3.45 -15.39
CA ARG A 240 -4.77 2.48 -14.94
C ARG A 240 -3.68 3.15 -14.10
N LEU A 241 -3.13 4.27 -14.58
CA LEU A 241 -2.10 5.02 -13.85
C LEU A 241 -2.68 5.59 -12.54
N SER A 242 -3.94 6.03 -12.52
CA SER A 242 -4.61 6.55 -11.34
C SER A 242 -4.79 5.48 -10.25
N ILE A 243 -5.16 4.25 -10.63
CA ILE A 243 -5.24 3.11 -9.71
C ILE A 243 -3.85 2.78 -9.17
N LEU A 244 -2.85 2.63 -10.05
CA LEU A 244 -1.48 2.30 -9.63
C LEU A 244 -0.85 3.39 -8.77
N TYR A 245 -1.19 4.67 -9.00
CA TYR A 245 -0.77 5.78 -8.14
C TYR A 245 -1.27 5.60 -6.71
N LYS A 246 -2.57 5.30 -6.55
CA LYS A 246 -3.23 5.13 -5.24
C LYS A 246 -2.85 3.81 -4.56
N LEU A 247 -2.65 2.74 -5.33
CA LEU A 247 -2.40 1.37 -4.85
C LEU A 247 -1.04 0.86 -5.33
N GLN A 248 0.03 1.44 -4.80
CA GLN A 248 1.41 1.08 -5.17
C GLN A 248 1.78 -0.38 -4.87
N GLN A 249 1.06 -1.02 -3.93
CA GLN A 249 1.25 -2.41 -3.54
C GLN A 249 0.83 -3.45 -4.60
N LEU A 250 0.02 -3.06 -5.59
CA LEU A 250 -0.50 -4.01 -6.59
C LEU A 250 0.62 -4.60 -7.45
N SER A 251 0.63 -5.92 -7.60
CA SER A 251 1.44 -6.66 -8.57
C SER A 251 0.71 -6.85 -9.90
N THR A 252 -0.60 -7.00 -9.84
CA THR A 252 -1.48 -7.21 -11.01
C THR A 252 -2.68 -6.29 -10.92
N LEU A 253 -3.00 -5.64 -12.04
CA LEU A 253 -4.21 -4.85 -12.23
C LEU A 253 -4.87 -5.26 -13.55
N ASP A 254 -6.16 -5.61 -13.50
CA ASP A 254 -6.96 -6.02 -14.67
C ASP A 254 -6.33 -7.18 -15.45
N ARG A 255 -5.88 -8.20 -14.70
CA ARG A 255 -5.20 -9.40 -15.22
C ARG A 255 -3.90 -9.11 -15.98
N LYS A 256 -3.36 -7.90 -15.86
CA LYS A 256 -2.06 -7.50 -16.40
C LYS A 256 -1.11 -7.13 -15.27
N ARG A 257 0.14 -7.56 -15.40
CA ARG A 257 1.20 -7.18 -14.46
C ARG A 257 1.34 -5.65 -14.41
N ALA A 258 1.52 -5.10 -13.21
CA ALA A 258 1.84 -3.70 -13.00
C ALA A 258 3.37 -3.55 -13.06
N GLU A 259 3.88 -3.06 -14.19
CA GLU A 259 5.33 -2.91 -14.37
C GLU A 259 5.88 -1.73 -13.54
N VAL A 260 7.17 -1.79 -13.21
CA VAL A 260 7.82 -0.77 -12.36
C VAL A 260 7.79 0.59 -13.08
N GLU A 261 7.98 0.60 -14.40
CA GLU A 261 7.96 1.80 -15.22
C GLU A 261 6.57 2.48 -15.19
N GLU A 262 5.48 1.69 -15.23
CA GLU A 262 4.12 2.22 -15.12
C GLU A 262 3.88 2.88 -13.76
N LYS A 263 4.37 2.26 -12.67
CA LYS A 263 4.24 2.82 -11.32
C LYS A 263 5.02 4.12 -11.18
N VAL A 264 6.23 4.19 -11.71
CA VAL A 264 7.03 5.42 -11.73
C VAL A 264 6.36 6.51 -12.56
N GLN A 265 5.80 6.15 -13.72
CA GLN A 265 5.03 7.09 -14.55
C GLN A 265 3.81 7.64 -13.81
N ALA A 266 3.05 6.78 -13.11
CA ALA A 266 1.91 7.19 -12.31
C ALA A 266 2.32 8.17 -11.20
N ILE A 267 3.42 7.90 -10.50
CA ILE A 267 3.97 8.82 -9.50
C ILE A 267 4.32 10.17 -10.15
N ASN A 268 5.03 10.18 -11.27
CA ASN A 268 5.42 11.42 -11.94
C ASN A 268 4.23 12.23 -12.46
N MET A 269 3.14 11.56 -12.85
CA MET A 269 1.94 12.20 -13.38
C MET A 269 1.06 12.81 -12.28
N PHE A 270 0.92 12.13 -11.15
CA PHE A 270 -0.05 12.49 -10.11
C PHE A 270 0.58 13.05 -8.83
N ASN A 271 1.88 12.89 -8.59
CA ASN A 271 2.50 13.62 -7.50
C ASN A 271 2.48 15.13 -7.81
N PRO A 272 2.11 15.96 -6.83
CA PRO A 272 2.24 17.40 -7.00
C PRO A 272 3.72 17.76 -7.24
N PRO A 273 4.00 18.71 -8.16
CA PRO A 273 5.34 19.27 -8.33
C PRO A 273 5.90 19.78 -6.99
N GLN A 274 7.22 19.75 -6.82
CA GLN A 274 7.85 20.15 -5.56
C GLN A 274 7.52 21.60 -5.18
N GLU A 275 7.32 22.47 -6.17
CA GLU A 275 6.94 23.87 -5.97
C GLU A 275 5.54 24.00 -5.37
N VAL A 276 4.61 23.11 -5.76
CA VAL A 276 3.25 23.08 -5.22
C VAL A 276 3.27 22.58 -3.78
N ILE A 277 4.06 21.53 -3.49
CA ILE A 277 4.26 21.04 -2.12
C ILE A 277 4.85 22.15 -1.24
N ALA A 278 5.90 22.81 -1.72
CA ALA A 278 6.55 23.92 -1.02
C ALA A 278 5.60 25.09 -0.76
N ALA A 279 4.77 25.46 -1.73
CA ALA A 279 3.76 26.50 -1.56
C ALA A 279 2.69 26.11 -0.54
N GLN A 280 2.20 24.86 -0.56
CA GLN A 280 1.24 24.36 0.44
C GLN A 280 1.84 24.35 1.84
N ASP A 281 3.08 23.90 2.01
CA ASP A 281 3.80 23.92 3.28
C ASP A 281 4.00 25.35 3.79
N HIS A 282 4.37 26.29 2.92
CA HIS A 282 4.48 27.70 3.27
C HIS A 282 3.13 28.27 3.74
N ILE A 283 2.06 28.06 2.96
CA ILE A 283 0.69 28.49 3.34
C ILE A 283 0.30 27.92 4.70
N ARG A 284 0.56 26.63 4.94
CA ARG A 284 0.28 25.97 6.22
C ARG A 284 1.00 26.67 7.37
N ASN A 285 2.29 26.96 7.22
CA ASN A 285 3.09 27.61 8.27
C ASN A 285 2.62 29.05 8.52
N VAL A 286 2.26 29.80 7.47
CA VAL A 286 1.68 31.14 7.57
C VAL A 286 0.33 31.12 8.30
N VAL A 287 -0.56 30.18 7.96
CA VAL A 287 -1.85 30.04 8.63
C VAL A 287 -1.66 29.75 10.12
N TYR A 288 -0.79 28.80 10.49
CA TYR A 288 -0.54 28.50 11.91
C TYR A 288 0.12 29.67 12.65
N SER A 289 1.00 30.44 12.00
CA SER A 289 1.59 31.62 12.64
C SER A 289 0.57 32.74 12.88
N PHE A 290 -0.44 32.90 12.02
CA PHE A 290 -1.55 33.83 12.25
C PHE A 290 -2.54 33.37 13.33
N LEU A 291 -2.77 32.06 13.45
CA LEU A 291 -3.67 31.50 14.45
C LEU A 291 -3.10 31.56 15.87
N THR A 292 -1.79 31.76 15.99
CA THR A 292 -1.08 31.88 17.27
C THR A 292 -0.68 33.33 17.50
N ALA A 293 -0.56 33.74 18.78
CA ALA A 293 -0.06 35.07 19.13
C ALA A 293 1.45 35.14 18.84
N SER A 294 1.80 35.28 17.56
CA SER A 294 3.17 35.40 17.09
C SER A 294 3.67 36.82 17.36
N ARG A 295 4.72 36.93 18.18
CA ARG A 295 5.35 38.21 18.45
C ARG A 295 6.09 38.66 17.19
N VAL A 296 5.78 39.85 16.71
CA VAL A 296 6.53 40.49 15.61
C VAL A 296 7.73 41.19 16.25
N TYR A 297 8.94 40.88 15.79
CA TYR A 297 10.17 41.42 16.38
C TYR A 297 10.84 42.39 15.43
N ASP A 298 11.15 43.59 15.93
CA ASP A 298 11.77 44.66 15.14
C ASP A 298 13.12 44.25 14.52
N SER A 299 13.83 43.29 15.14
CA SER A 299 15.15 42.82 14.69
C SER A 299 15.13 42.03 13.37
N THR A 300 13.98 41.46 13.00
CA THR A 300 13.81 40.70 11.75
C THR A 300 12.70 41.28 10.87
N LEU A 301 12.12 42.42 11.25
CA LEU A 301 11.18 43.13 10.41
C LEU A 301 11.89 43.58 9.13
N PRO A 302 11.32 43.33 7.94
CA PRO A 302 11.88 43.89 6.72
C PRO A 302 11.89 45.41 6.86
N SER A 303 13.08 46.03 6.74
CA SER A 303 13.12 47.47 6.52
C SER A 303 12.52 47.74 5.13
N ILE A 304 11.88 48.89 4.93
CA ILE A 304 11.28 49.25 3.62
C ILE A 304 12.32 49.22 2.48
N GLU A 305 13.62 49.27 2.80
CA GLU A 305 14.72 49.38 1.84
C GLU A 305 15.56 48.10 1.70
N THR A 306 15.69 47.25 2.73
CA THR A 306 16.49 46.01 2.69
C THR A 306 15.96 44.89 3.61
N PRO A 307 15.89 43.63 3.11
CA PRO A 307 15.55 42.45 3.92
C PRO A 307 16.67 42.08 4.91
N TYR A 308 16.33 41.29 5.93
CA TYR A 308 17.31 40.79 6.90
C TYR A 308 18.38 39.92 6.21
N PRO A 309 19.68 40.15 6.46
CA PRO A 309 20.74 39.43 5.78
C PRO A 309 20.80 37.96 6.18
N MET A 310 20.61 37.08 5.21
CA MET A 310 20.65 35.63 5.39
C MET A 310 21.37 34.94 4.22
N LEU A 311 22.19 33.95 4.55
CA LEU A 311 22.94 33.11 3.62
C LEU A 311 22.52 31.65 3.77
N VAL A 312 22.13 31.03 2.66
CA VAL A 312 21.67 29.64 2.61
C VAL A 312 22.63 28.80 1.78
N LEU A 313 23.26 27.80 2.41
CA LEU A 313 24.05 26.79 1.69
C LEU A 313 23.17 25.58 1.35
N THR A 314 23.09 25.23 0.07
CA THR A 314 22.24 24.15 -0.43
C THR A 314 23.00 23.24 -1.40
N GLY A 315 22.50 22.04 -1.69
CA GLY A 315 23.20 21.03 -2.49
C GLY A 315 22.96 19.61 -1.99
N PRO A 316 23.45 18.57 -2.68
CA PRO A 316 23.21 17.18 -2.27
C PRO A 316 23.87 16.80 -0.93
N GLN A 317 23.47 15.66 -0.35
CA GLN A 317 24.14 15.10 0.83
C GLN A 317 25.60 14.80 0.49
N GLY A 318 26.54 15.14 1.37
CA GLY A 318 27.97 14.94 1.12
C GLY A 318 28.68 16.11 0.44
N SER A 319 27.98 17.17 0.02
CA SER A 319 28.63 18.37 -0.54
C SER A 319 29.39 19.24 0.49
N GLY A 320 29.32 18.93 1.78
CA GLY A 320 30.02 19.72 2.82
C GLY A 320 29.32 21.00 3.26
N LYS A 321 28.03 21.18 2.93
CA LYS A 321 27.23 22.38 3.26
C LYS A 321 27.35 22.81 4.72
N ARG A 322 27.15 21.86 5.65
CA ARG A 322 27.24 22.10 7.11
C ARG A 322 28.64 22.56 7.51
N ASP A 323 29.67 21.83 7.06
CA ASP A 323 31.06 22.10 7.45
C ASP A 323 31.51 23.47 6.95
N LEU A 324 31.12 23.85 5.73
CA LEU A 324 31.40 25.17 5.17
C LEU A 324 30.65 26.29 5.92
N ALA A 325 29.38 26.07 6.28
CA ALA A 325 28.58 27.05 7.05
C ALA A 325 29.18 27.30 8.44
N LEU A 326 29.52 26.23 9.17
CA LEU A 326 30.10 26.34 10.50
C LEU A 326 31.49 27.00 10.46
N ARG A 327 32.32 26.64 9.47
CA ARG A 327 33.63 27.27 9.28
C ARG A 327 33.52 28.76 8.95
N LEU A 328 32.53 29.16 8.15
CA LEU A 328 32.28 30.56 7.83
C LEU A 328 31.95 31.38 9.09
N VAL A 329 31.09 30.84 9.97
CA VAL A 329 30.75 31.47 11.25
C VAL A 329 31.96 31.57 12.18
N GLN A 330 32.87 30.59 12.14
CA GLN A 330 34.11 30.63 12.93
C GLN A 330 35.10 31.70 12.44
N ASP A 331 35.24 31.88 11.12
CA ASP A 331 36.19 32.83 10.54
C ASP A 331 35.65 34.27 10.52
N PHE A 332 34.33 34.45 10.55
CA PHE A 332 33.65 35.76 10.53
C PHE A 332 32.62 35.90 11.68
N PRO A 333 33.04 35.75 12.96
CA PRO A 333 32.14 35.72 14.10
C PRO A 333 31.43 37.06 14.35
N ASP A 334 32.02 38.17 13.89
CA ASP A 334 31.43 39.52 14.01
C ASP A 334 30.36 39.81 12.95
N TYR A 335 30.21 38.93 11.94
CA TYR A 335 29.29 39.13 10.82
C TYR A 335 28.20 38.05 10.74
N PHE A 336 28.49 36.83 11.18
CA PHE A 336 27.58 35.70 10.99
C PHE A 336 27.33 34.91 12.27
N GLY A 337 26.08 34.48 12.43
CA GLY A 337 25.70 33.45 13.39
C GLY A 337 24.98 32.29 12.68
N TYR A 338 25.07 31.10 13.28
CA TYR A 338 24.52 29.88 12.68
C TYR A 338 23.08 29.63 13.16
N GLY A 339 22.13 29.55 12.22
CA GLY A 339 20.74 29.23 12.51
C GLY A 339 20.50 27.71 12.58
N ILE A 340 20.27 27.19 13.78
CA ILE A 340 20.07 25.75 14.00
C ILE A 340 18.65 25.33 13.61
N SER A 341 18.55 24.46 12.61
CA SER A 341 17.28 23.89 12.15
C SER A 341 16.82 22.72 13.01
N HIS A 342 15.55 22.35 12.93
CA HIS A 342 14.98 21.15 13.57
C HIS A 342 14.92 19.98 12.59
N THR A 343 15.00 18.75 13.09
CA THR A 343 14.74 17.55 12.29
C THR A 343 14.12 16.42 13.11
N THR A 344 13.34 15.56 12.44
CA THR A 344 12.86 14.28 13.00
C THR A 344 13.78 13.11 12.70
N ARG A 345 14.85 13.32 11.93
CA ARG A 345 15.88 12.33 11.69
C ARG A 345 16.67 12.09 12.98
N PRO A 346 17.05 10.85 13.33
CA PRO A 346 17.98 10.61 14.42
C PRO A 346 19.39 11.20 14.12
N PRO A 347 20.15 11.61 15.15
CA PRO A 347 21.51 12.14 14.97
C PRO A 347 22.43 11.08 14.34
N LYS A 348 23.28 11.49 13.40
CA LYS A 348 24.35 10.68 12.81
C LYS A 348 25.60 10.72 13.70
N THR A 349 26.54 9.80 13.48
CA THR A 349 27.82 9.78 14.19
C THR A 349 28.56 11.12 14.03
N GLY A 350 28.90 11.76 15.15
CA GLY A 350 29.57 13.06 15.18
C GLY A 350 28.64 14.27 15.05
N GLU A 351 27.31 14.07 15.05
CA GLU A 351 26.34 15.16 15.23
C GLU A 351 25.95 15.34 16.70
N GLU A 352 25.77 16.59 17.11
CA GLU A 352 25.43 17.01 18.45
C GLU A 352 24.11 17.81 18.43
N ASP A 353 23.23 17.50 19.38
CA ASP A 353 21.97 18.22 19.58
C ASP A 353 22.22 19.67 20.05
N ASN A 354 21.42 20.61 19.55
CA ASN A 354 21.57 22.07 19.78
C ASN A 354 22.86 22.66 19.21
N LYS A 355 23.47 21.98 18.23
CA LYS A 355 24.59 22.50 17.44
C LYS A 355 24.34 22.25 15.96
N ASP A 356 24.02 21.02 15.61
CA ASP A 356 23.85 20.62 14.21
C ASP A 356 22.40 20.73 13.78
N TYR A 357 21.53 20.16 14.60
CA TYR A 357 20.09 20.30 14.55
C TYR A 357 19.52 20.29 15.97
N HIS A 358 18.28 20.73 16.11
CA HIS A 358 17.41 20.29 17.18
C HIS A 358 16.77 18.96 16.77
N PHE A 359 17.23 17.86 17.34
CA PHE A 359 16.71 16.53 17.05
C PHE A 359 15.45 16.27 17.88
N VAL A 360 14.29 16.23 17.24
CA VAL A 360 12.98 16.15 17.92
C VAL A 360 12.15 14.98 17.41
N SER A 361 11.20 14.49 18.22
CA SER A 361 10.25 13.45 17.77
C SER A 361 9.28 13.99 16.72
N MET A 362 8.67 13.10 15.93
CA MET A 362 7.61 13.44 14.96
C MET A 362 6.46 14.22 15.62
N GLU A 363 5.99 13.73 16.77
CA GLU A 363 4.93 14.39 17.56
C GLU A 363 5.34 15.81 18.00
N ARG A 364 6.58 15.99 18.45
CA ARG A 364 7.07 17.30 18.87
C ARG A 364 7.19 18.25 17.69
N PHE A 365 7.67 17.77 16.54
CA PHE A 365 7.78 18.56 15.31
C PHE A 365 6.40 19.04 14.84
N GLU A 366 5.41 18.14 14.80
CA GLU A 366 4.02 18.50 14.46
C GLU A 366 3.43 19.52 15.43
N ASN A 367 3.74 19.40 16.73
CA ASN A 367 3.32 20.38 17.72
C ASN A 367 3.92 21.77 17.43
N LEU A 368 5.20 21.85 17.08
CA LEU A 368 5.85 23.10 16.68
C LEU A 368 5.23 23.72 15.41
N ILE A 369 4.80 22.89 14.44
CA ILE A 369 4.02 23.35 13.28
C ILE A 369 2.71 23.99 13.74
N ARG A 370 1.93 23.30 14.57
CA ARG A 370 0.63 23.81 15.07
C ARG A 370 0.79 25.07 15.92
N GLN A 371 1.94 25.25 16.55
CA GLN A 371 2.31 26.46 17.29
C GLN A 371 2.79 27.61 16.40
N GLY A 372 2.85 27.43 15.07
CA GLY A 372 3.28 28.48 14.13
C GLY A 372 4.77 28.83 14.23
N LYS A 373 5.60 27.93 14.75
CA LYS A 373 7.02 28.22 15.05
C LYS A 373 7.94 28.23 13.84
N PHE A 374 7.56 27.55 12.76
CA PHE A 374 8.40 27.38 11.58
C PHE A 374 8.18 28.50 10.56
N ILE A 375 9.28 29.03 10.03
CA ILE A 375 9.30 29.84 8.80
C ILE A 375 9.17 28.90 7.59
N GLN A 376 9.90 27.79 7.65
CA GLN A 376 10.05 26.84 6.57
C GLN A 376 10.06 25.42 7.13
N THR A 377 9.34 24.52 6.47
CA THR A 377 9.39 23.07 6.71
C THR A 377 9.56 22.35 5.38
N CYS A 378 10.17 21.17 5.38
CA CYS A 378 10.19 20.29 4.21
C CYS A 378 10.33 18.83 4.66
N GLN A 379 9.96 17.91 3.77
CA GLN A 379 10.23 16.49 3.94
C GLN A 379 11.38 16.06 3.03
N TYR A 380 12.36 15.37 3.62
CA TYR A 380 13.53 14.86 2.90
C TYR A 380 13.92 13.48 3.45
N ALA A 381 14.09 12.51 2.55
CA ALA A 381 14.45 11.12 2.88
C ALA A 381 13.57 10.51 4.00
N GLY A 382 12.26 10.76 3.96
CA GLY A 382 11.30 10.25 4.95
C GLY A 382 11.26 11.00 6.28
N HIS A 383 12.12 12.00 6.49
CA HIS A 383 12.17 12.81 7.71
C HIS A 383 11.73 14.25 7.45
N LEU A 384 11.29 14.93 8.50
CA LEU A 384 10.94 16.34 8.45
C LEU A 384 12.14 17.19 8.88
N TYR A 385 12.29 18.34 8.23
CA TYR A 385 13.26 19.37 8.55
C TYR A 385 12.55 20.72 8.60
N GLY A 386 13.02 21.65 9.42
CA GLY A 386 12.45 22.99 9.44
C GLY A 386 13.28 24.04 10.14
N LEU A 387 13.21 25.27 9.61
CA LEU A 387 13.83 26.45 10.18
C LEU A 387 12.78 27.25 10.95
N THR A 388 13.06 27.50 12.24
CA THR A 388 12.15 28.27 13.10
C THR A 388 12.48 29.75 13.08
N MET A 389 11.47 30.58 13.36
CA MET A 389 11.69 32.02 13.55
C MET A 389 12.64 32.29 14.72
N ASP A 390 12.46 31.56 15.82
CA ASP A 390 13.29 31.68 17.02
C ASP A 390 14.80 31.45 16.70
N ALA A 391 15.12 30.53 15.78
CA ALA A 391 16.50 30.26 15.36
C ALA A 391 17.14 31.41 14.58
N VAL A 392 16.37 32.07 13.70
CA VAL A 392 16.84 33.24 12.94
C VAL A 392 16.99 34.45 13.86
N GLU A 393 16.02 34.65 14.75
CA GLU A 393 16.02 35.75 15.71
C GLU A 393 17.15 35.68 16.74
N ALA A 394 17.53 34.47 17.17
CA ALA A 394 18.65 34.30 18.09
C ALA A 394 19.92 34.94 17.52
N VAL A 395 20.16 34.77 16.23
CA VAL A 395 21.27 35.38 15.50
C VAL A 395 21.05 36.88 15.29
N ALA A 396 19.85 37.27 14.86
CA ALA A 396 19.53 38.67 14.57
C ALA A 396 19.66 39.59 15.79
N LYS A 397 19.33 39.09 17.00
CA LYS A 397 19.44 39.83 18.27
C LYS A 397 20.88 40.17 18.63
N GLU A 398 21.84 39.43 18.10
CA GLU A 398 23.28 39.71 18.26
C GLU A 398 23.80 40.69 17.19
N GLY A 399 22.94 41.13 16.25
CA GLY A 399 23.32 42.02 15.16
C GLY A 399 24.06 41.32 14.01
N LEU A 400 24.01 39.99 13.97
CA LEU A 400 24.70 39.16 13.00
C LEU A 400 23.77 38.76 11.84
N ALA A 401 24.34 38.40 10.69
CA ALA A 401 23.62 37.77 9.59
C ALA A 401 23.45 36.26 9.84
N CYS A 402 22.30 35.70 9.45
CA CYS A 402 22.03 34.28 9.69
C CYS A 402 22.59 33.39 8.57
N VAL A 403 23.40 32.40 8.92
CA VAL A 403 23.86 31.34 8.01
C VAL A 403 23.12 30.06 8.34
N VAL A 404 22.50 29.45 7.33
CA VAL A 404 21.79 28.17 7.45
C VAL A 404 22.14 27.25 6.29
N HIS A 405 21.95 25.95 6.48
CA HIS A 405 22.03 25.00 5.38
C HIS A 405 20.76 24.15 5.28
N MET A 406 20.37 23.80 4.06
CA MET A 406 19.16 23.01 3.80
C MET A 406 19.20 22.30 2.44
N GLU A 407 18.32 21.32 2.26
CA GLU A 407 18.09 20.65 0.97
C GLU A 407 17.22 21.51 0.03
N LEU A 408 17.15 21.12 -1.24
CA LEU A 408 16.45 21.84 -2.31
C LEU A 408 14.99 22.16 -1.98
N GLU A 409 14.28 21.19 -1.39
CA GLU A 409 12.87 21.32 -0.98
C GLU A 409 12.71 22.43 0.08
N GLY A 410 13.72 22.59 0.95
CA GLY A 410 13.74 23.66 1.93
C GLY A 410 13.96 25.03 1.28
N VAL A 411 14.85 25.10 0.30
CA VAL A 411 15.08 26.31 -0.51
C VAL A 411 13.80 26.75 -1.23
N MET A 412 13.10 25.82 -1.89
CA MET A 412 11.84 26.12 -2.58
C MET A 412 10.79 26.69 -1.63
N THR A 413 10.71 26.17 -0.41
CA THR A 413 9.77 26.66 0.60
C THR A 413 10.19 28.03 1.14
N LEU A 414 11.49 28.23 1.42
CA LEU A 414 12.01 29.49 1.95
C LEU A 414 11.91 30.64 0.93
N LYS A 415 12.01 30.36 -0.37
CA LYS A 415 11.81 31.34 -1.45
C LYS A 415 10.40 31.94 -1.49
N ASN A 416 9.41 31.29 -0.87
CA ASN A 416 8.06 31.85 -0.72
C ASN A 416 7.94 32.82 0.48
N THR A 417 9.01 33.02 1.26
CA THR A 417 9.02 33.89 2.44
C THR A 417 9.61 35.26 2.14
N TYR A 418 9.42 36.22 3.05
CA TYR A 418 9.93 37.60 2.90
C TYR A 418 11.44 37.74 3.18
N PHE A 419 12.15 36.67 3.54
CA PHE A 419 13.56 36.76 3.96
C PHE A 419 14.54 36.99 2.79
N GLU A 420 14.14 36.65 1.56
CA GLU A 420 14.96 36.82 0.33
C GLU A 420 16.47 36.54 0.52
N PRO A 421 16.85 35.36 1.07
CA PRO A 421 18.24 35.09 1.39
C PRO A 421 19.07 34.85 0.12
N ARG A 422 20.39 34.95 0.25
CA ARG A 422 21.33 34.54 -0.80
C ARG A 422 21.49 33.02 -0.77
N TYR A 423 21.24 32.38 -1.91
CA TYR A 423 21.33 30.93 -2.07
C TYR A 423 22.62 30.54 -2.78
N VAL A 424 23.49 29.82 -2.07
CA VAL A 424 24.75 29.30 -2.63
C VAL A 424 24.65 27.78 -2.77
N LEU A 425 24.65 27.31 -4.01
CA LEU A 425 24.69 25.89 -4.35
C LEU A 425 26.10 25.35 -4.17
N ILE A 426 26.27 24.41 -3.23
CA ILE A 426 27.49 23.65 -3.00
C ILE A 426 27.31 22.26 -3.62
N ILE A 427 28.03 21.99 -4.71
CA ILE A 427 27.80 20.79 -5.51
C ILE A 427 29.12 20.19 -6.03
N PRO A 428 29.32 18.86 -5.98
CA PRO A 428 30.48 18.21 -6.62
C PRO A 428 30.42 18.36 -8.14
N ALA A 429 31.57 18.46 -8.81
CA ALA A 429 31.66 18.61 -10.26
C ALA A 429 31.08 17.40 -10.99
N THR A 430 31.24 16.21 -10.40
CA THR A 430 30.81 14.96 -11.02
C THR A 430 30.09 14.03 -10.04
N ARG A 431 29.22 13.17 -10.60
CA ARG A 431 28.56 12.09 -9.87
C ARG A 431 29.55 11.11 -9.24
N GLN A 432 30.70 10.87 -9.89
CA GLN A 432 31.75 9.98 -9.41
C GLN A 432 32.34 10.49 -8.10
N TYR A 433 32.67 11.77 -8.04
CA TYR A 433 33.23 12.38 -6.83
C TYR A 433 32.25 12.31 -5.65
N LEU A 434 30.95 12.59 -5.91
CA LEU A 434 29.90 12.43 -4.91
C LEU A 434 29.81 10.98 -4.41
N ALA A 435 29.84 10.00 -5.33
CA ALA A 435 29.76 8.59 -5.00
C ALA A 435 30.96 8.14 -4.15
N GLU A 436 32.17 8.53 -4.52
CA GLU A 436 33.41 8.21 -3.78
C GLU A 436 33.38 8.81 -2.38
N ARG A 437 32.96 10.07 -2.23
CA ARG A 437 32.87 10.74 -0.93
C ARG A 437 31.80 10.13 -0.02
N LEU A 438 30.68 9.68 -0.56
CA LEU A 438 29.66 8.99 0.23
C LEU A 438 30.12 7.59 0.61
N SER A 439 30.75 6.86 -0.30
CA SER A 439 31.23 5.49 -0.08
C SER A 439 32.38 5.41 0.93
N SER A 440 33.14 6.49 1.12
CA SER A 440 34.21 6.55 2.12
C SER A 440 33.72 6.78 3.55
N ARG A 441 32.43 7.06 3.75
CA ARG A 441 31.84 7.26 5.09
C ARG A 441 31.33 5.93 5.65
N GLU A 442 31.63 5.66 6.90
CA GLU A 442 31.12 4.48 7.60
C GLU A 442 29.59 4.51 7.69
N GLY A 443 28.94 3.38 7.38
CA GLY A 443 27.50 3.17 7.58
C GLY A 443 26.58 3.62 6.44
N ILE A 444 27.10 4.03 5.28
CA ILE A 444 26.28 4.37 4.10
C ILE A 444 26.07 3.14 3.21
N HIS A 445 24.81 2.81 2.91
CA HIS A 445 24.44 1.71 2.02
C HIS A 445 24.45 2.12 0.53
N GLN A 446 24.67 1.16 -0.37
CA GLN A 446 24.74 1.40 -1.82
C GLN A 446 23.46 2.04 -2.40
N ASP A 447 22.30 1.72 -1.83
CA ASP A 447 21.02 2.30 -2.22
C ASP A 447 20.95 3.80 -1.87
N GLU A 448 21.51 4.19 -0.72
CA GLU A 448 21.62 5.60 -0.32
C GLU A 448 22.58 6.37 -1.23
N VAL A 449 23.68 5.75 -1.67
CA VAL A 449 24.59 6.34 -2.66
C VAL A 449 23.86 6.57 -3.99
N THR A 450 23.15 5.56 -4.48
CA THR A 450 22.39 5.64 -5.73
C THR A 450 21.31 6.73 -5.68
N TYR A 451 20.58 6.81 -4.57
CA TYR A 451 19.59 7.86 -4.32
C TYR A 451 20.20 9.27 -4.37
N ASN A 452 21.34 9.47 -3.70
CA ASN A 452 22.02 10.76 -3.67
C ASN A 452 22.64 11.16 -5.02
N ILE A 453 23.09 10.20 -5.83
CA ILE A 453 23.52 10.45 -7.21
C ILE A 453 22.35 10.92 -8.07
N THR A 454 21.18 10.30 -7.93
CA THR A 454 19.96 10.74 -8.65
C THR A 454 19.59 12.17 -8.24
N ARG A 455 19.68 12.49 -6.95
CA ARG A 455 19.45 13.84 -6.41
C ARG A 455 20.42 14.89 -6.95
N TRP A 456 21.68 14.53 -7.18
CA TRP A 456 22.65 15.44 -7.81
C TRP A 456 22.13 15.96 -9.16
N ASN A 457 21.47 15.11 -9.96
CA ASN A 457 20.86 15.54 -11.22
C ASN A 457 19.81 16.61 -11.00
N THR A 458 18.95 16.44 -10.00
CA THR A 458 17.92 17.42 -9.68
C THR A 458 18.53 18.80 -9.42
N TYR A 459 19.61 18.89 -8.63
CA TYR A 459 20.29 20.17 -8.38
C TYR A 459 20.90 20.78 -9.64
N VAL A 460 21.53 19.96 -10.49
CA VAL A 460 22.10 20.41 -11.77
C VAL A 460 21.01 20.89 -12.72
N ASP A 461 19.94 20.11 -12.87
CA ASP A 461 18.81 20.42 -13.73
C ASP A 461 18.13 21.71 -13.26
N THR A 462 17.90 21.89 -11.95
CA THR A 462 17.35 23.15 -11.41
C THR A 462 18.26 24.33 -11.73
N ASN A 463 19.58 24.20 -11.51
CA ASN A 463 20.54 25.28 -11.79
C ASN A 463 20.60 25.65 -13.28
N GLN A 464 20.46 24.66 -14.18
CA GLN A 464 20.52 24.88 -15.64
C GLN A 464 19.21 25.39 -16.22
N THR A 465 18.07 24.86 -15.76
CA THR A 465 16.74 25.18 -16.32
C THR A 465 16.13 26.43 -15.72
N SER A 466 16.59 26.85 -14.53
CA SER A 466 16.07 28.03 -13.81
C SER A 466 17.20 29.02 -13.48
N PRO A 467 17.68 29.82 -14.46
CA PRO A 467 18.69 30.84 -14.21
C PRO A 467 18.26 31.81 -13.11
N GLY A 468 19.15 32.07 -12.15
CA GLY A 468 18.87 32.91 -10.98
C GLY A 468 18.15 32.18 -9.83
N PHE A 469 17.88 30.87 -9.95
CA PHE A 469 17.38 30.09 -8.82
C PHE A 469 18.37 30.04 -7.67
N PHE A 470 19.66 29.84 -7.98
CA PHE A 470 20.76 30.03 -7.04
C PHE A 470 21.51 31.32 -7.41
N ASP A 471 21.95 32.08 -6.42
CA ASP A 471 22.77 33.27 -6.63
C ASP A 471 24.19 32.89 -7.07
N MET A 472 24.68 31.73 -6.63
CA MET A 472 26.02 31.23 -6.96
C MET A 472 26.07 29.70 -6.88
N ALA A 473 26.97 29.08 -7.65
CA ALA A 473 27.33 27.67 -7.54
C ALA A 473 28.84 27.53 -7.25
N ILE A 474 29.19 26.73 -6.25
CA ILE A 474 30.55 26.44 -5.82
C ILE A 474 30.80 24.95 -5.94
N ASP A 475 31.86 24.61 -6.67
CA ASP A 475 32.40 23.27 -6.76
C ASP A 475 32.87 22.79 -5.38
N SER A 476 32.41 21.62 -4.98
CA SER A 476 32.71 21.01 -3.68
C SER A 476 33.60 19.79 -3.75
N ASP A 477 34.28 19.52 -4.87
CA ASP A 477 35.21 18.40 -5.00
C ASP A 477 36.34 18.50 -3.96
N ASP A 478 36.96 19.67 -3.79
CA ASP A 478 37.85 19.94 -2.65
C ASP A 478 37.19 20.91 -1.68
N LEU A 479 36.93 20.48 -0.44
CA LEU A 479 36.25 21.33 0.55
C LEU A 479 37.09 22.54 0.99
N GLY A 480 38.42 22.47 0.91
CA GLY A 480 39.32 23.59 1.18
C GLY A 480 39.22 24.65 0.09
N GLN A 481 39.24 24.24 -1.18
CA GLN A 481 39.05 25.14 -2.32
C GLN A 481 37.63 25.71 -2.37
N ALA A 482 36.61 24.88 -2.09
CA ALA A 482 35.22 25.30 -1.97
C ALA A 482 35.07 26.39 -0.90
N TYR A 483 35.74 26.23 0.25
CA TYR A 483 35.74 27.23 1.29
C TYR A 483 36.46 28.52 0.89
N THR A 484 37.60 28.44 0.21
CA THR A 484 38.30 29.62 -0.33
C THR A 484 37.39 30.41 -1.27
N ASN A 485 36.63 29.73 -2.13
CA ASN A 485 35.68 30.36 -3.04
C ASN A 485 34.50 30.98 -2.28
N LEU A 486 33.94 30.29 -1.28
CA LEU A 486 32.87 30.79 -0.43
C LEU A 486 33.31 32.03 0.36
N ARG A 487 34.53 31.99 0.94
CA ARG A 487 35.13 33.11 1.68
C ARG A 487 35.28 34.33 0.79
N LYS A 488 35.81 34.16 -0.43
CA LYS A 488 35.94 35.25 -1.40
C LYS A 488 34.59 35.88 -1.73
N LEU A 489 33.57 35.05 -2.00
CA LEU A 489 32.21 35.52 -2.27
C LEU A 489 31.65 36.36 -1.10
N VAL A 490 31.83 35.87 0.13
CA VAL A 490 31.37 36.57 1.33
C VAL A 490 32.13 37.89 1.54
N MET A 491 33.44 37.92 1.31
CA MET A 491 34.24 39.15 1.39
C MET A 491 33.80 40.18 0.35
N ASP A 492 33.53 39.74 -0.87
CA ASP A 492 33.00 40.59 -1.94
C ASP A 492 31.63 41.19 -1.53
N TYR A 493 30.76 40.39 -0.90
CA TYR A 493 29.47 40.86 -0.36
C TYR A 493 29.59 41.83 0.81
N LEU A 494 30.57 41.62 1.69
CA LEU A 494 30.84 42.51 2.82
C LEU A 494 31.61 43.77 2.40
N GLY A 495 32.09 43.86 1.15
CA GLY A 495 32.93 44.97 0.67
C GLY A 495 34.30 45.02 1.34
N ILE A 496 34.78 43.89 1.86
CA ILE A 496 36.08 43.77 2.53
C ILE A 496 37.11 43.46 1.44
N SER A 497 37.93 44.44 1.06
CA SER A 497 39.09 44.18 0.20
C SER A 497 40.15 43.40 0.98
N ASP A 498 40.73 42.36 0.38
CA ASP A 498 41.90 41.67 0.95
C ASP A 498 42.98 42.70 1.30
N ALA A 499 43.19 42.93 2.60
CA ALA A 499 44.36 43.64 3.09
C ALA A 499 45.57 42.71 2.91
N ALA A 500 46.13 42.75 1.70
CA ALA A 500 47.47 42.33 1.28
C ALA A 500 48.13 41.08 1.92
N SER A 501 48.47 40.16 1.00
CA SER A 501 49.56 39.15 1.01
C SER A 501 49.45 37.92 1.90
#